data_AF-A0A6L8SWV5-F1
#
_entry.id   AF-A0A6L8SWV5-F1
#
_cell.length_a   1.000
_cell.length_b   1.000
_cell.length_c   1.000
_cell.angle_alpha   90.00
_cell.angle_beta   90.00
_cell.angle_gamma   90.00
#
_symmetry.space_group_name_H-M   'P 1'
#
loop_
_entity.id
_entity.type
_entity.pdbx_description
1 polymer ?
#
loop_
_entity_poly.entity_id
_entity_poly.type
_entity_poly.pdbx_seq_one_letter_code
_entity_poly.pdbx_strand_id
1 'polypeptide(L)'
;MPYNTKNRCEQGQALRKEIYMYIVSYIKLVGYAPSITEISERVDAGRATVWKHINNLVDDGLLKTNHPSTDRAYTPVGYGIRKINKEIK
;
A
#
# COMPACT_ATOMS: atom_id res chain seq x y z
N MET A 1 26.70 -7.55 -21.09
CA MET A 1 26.05 -8.22 -19.95
C MET A 1 24.58 -8.39 -20.27
N PRO A 2 24.01 -9.60 -20.34
CA PRO A 2 22.58 -9.75 -20.59
C PRO A 2 21.77 -9.23 -19.38
N TYR A 3 20.78 -8.39 -19.64
CA TYR A 3 19.89 -7.88 -18.61
C TYR A 3 19.08 -9.02 -17.99
N ASN A 4 19.19 -9.23 -16.68
CA ASN A 4 18.50 -10.32 -15.98
C ASN A 4 17.05 -9.93 -15.65
N THR A 5 16.16 -10.14 -16.62
CA THR A 5 14.76 -9.69 -16.56
C THR A 5 13.94 -10.45 -15.51
N LYS A 6 14.25 -11.73 -15.24
CA LYS A 6 13.46 -12.58 -14.33
C LYS A 6 13.58 -12.13 -12.87
N ASN A 7 14.81 -11.95 -12.38
CA ASN A 7 15.05 -11.54 -10.99
C ASN A 7 14.42 -10.18 -10.68
N ARG A 8 14.40 -9.26 -11.65
CA ARG A 8 13.79 -7.93 -11.49
C ARG A 8 12.26 -8.02 -11.34
N CYS A 9 11.61 -8.91 -12.08
CA CYS A 9 10.17 -9.14 -11.97
C CYS A 9 9.80 -9.72 -10.60
N GLU A 10 10.57 -10.69 -10.10
CA GLU A 10 10.37 -11.30 -8.78
C GLU A 10 10.57 -10.28 -7.65
N GLN A 11 11.62 -9.46 -7.72
CA GLN A 11 11.85 -8.36 -6.78
C GLN A 11 10.69 -7.35 -6.78
N GLY A 12 10.18 -7.00 -7.96
CA GLY A 12 9.03 -6.09 -8.08
C GLY A 12 7.73 -6.66 -7.50
N GLN A 13 7.52 -7.99 -7.59
CA GLN A 13 6.37 -8.65 -6.97
C GLN A 13 6.52 -8.73 -5.44
N ALA A 14 7.72 -9.05 -4.95
CA ALA A 14 8.01 -9.08 -3.51
C ALA A 14 7.78 -7.70 -2.87
N LEU A 15 8.30 -6.64 -3.49
CA LEU A 15 8.12 -5.26 -3.04
C LEU A 15 6.64 -4.85 -3.03
N ARG A 16 5.88 -5.21 -4.06
CA ARG A 16 4.44 -4.92 -4.13
C ARG A 16 3.70 -5.57 -2.95
N LYS A 17 4.03 -6.82 -2.63
CA LYS A 17 3.45 -7.55 -1.49
C LYS A 17 3.80 -6.88 -0.17
N GLU A 18 5.05 -6.44 0.01
CA GLU A 18 5.49 -5.75 1.22
C GLU A 18 4.73 -4.43 1.43
N ILE A 19 4.63 -3.61 0.37
CA ILE A 19 3.86 -2.35 0.38
C ILE A 19 2.41 -2.61 0.79
N TYR A 20 1.75 -3.61 0.19
CA TYR A 20 0.37 -3.95 0.53
C TYR A 20 0.21 -4.36 2.00
N MET A 21 1.09 -5.24 2.50
CA MET A 21 1.04 -5.72 3.88
C MET A 21 1.27 -4.57 4.87
N TYR A 22 2.17 -3.65 4.56
CA TYR A 22 2.41 -2.47 5.38
C TYR A 22 1.18 -1.55 5.40
N ILE A 23 0.57 -1.25 4.25
CA ILE A 23 -0.66 -0.43 4.17
C ILE A 23 -1.77 -1.00 5.06
N VAL A 24 -2.03 -2.31 4.95
CA VAL A 24 -3.07 -2.99 5.74
C VAL A 24 -2.75 -2.90 7.23
N SER A 25 -1.50 -3.12 7.62
CA SER A 25 -1.09 -3.10 9.03
C SER A 25 -1.15 -1.69 9.62
N TYR A 26 -0.73 -0.68 8.85
CA TYR A 26 -0.77 0.72 9.24
C TYR A 26 -2.22 1.18 9.46
N ILE A 27 -3.12 0.88 8.52
CA ILE A 27 -4.54 1.25 8.64
C ILE A 27 -5.18 0.57 9.86
N LYS A 28 -4.85 -0.69 10.15
CA LYS A 28 -5.33 -1.39 11.35
C LYS A 28 -4.86 -0.73 12.64
N LEU A 29 -3.64 -0.20 12.66
CA LEU A 29 -3.04 0.41 13.84
C LEU A 29 -3.52 1.85 14.06
N VAL A 30 -3.52 2.67 13.01
CA VAL A 30 -3.69 4.14 13.11
C VAL A 30 -5.07 4.59 12.62
N GLY A 31 -5.74 3.80 11.78
CA GLY A 31 -7.10 4.06 11.31
C GLY A 31 -7.21 4.86 10.01
N TYR A 32 -6.09 5.26 9.39
CA TYR A 32 -6.06 5.94 8.09
C TYR A 32 -4.91 5.42 7.22
N ALA A 33 -4.96 5.68 5.91
CA ALA A 33 -3.96 5.20 4.96
C ALA A 33 -2.62 5.94 5.13
N PRO A 34 -1.48 5.23 5.08
CA PRO A 34 -0.18 5.89 5.18
C PRO A 34 0.07 6.83 3.98
N SER A 35 0.98 7.78 4.15
CA SER A 35 1.48 8.58 3.02
C SER A 35 2.47 7.79 2.17
N ILE A 36 2.69 8.24 0.93
CA ILE A 36 3.78 7.71 0.09
C ILE A 36 5.14 7.80 0.80
N THR A 37 5.37 8.88 1.56
CA THR A 37 6.60 9.10 2.31
C THR A 37 6.81 8.01 3.37
N GLU A 38 5.79 7.75 4.19
CA GLU A 38 5.84 6.75 5.26
C GLU A 38 6.08 5.34 4.70
N ILE A 39 5.46 5.02 3.56
CA ILE A 39 5.73 3.76 2.87
C ILE A 39 7.17 3.72 2.35
N SER A 40 7.61 4.79 1.67
CA SER A 40 8.95 4.90 1.07
C SER A 40 10.06 4.71 2.10
N GLU A 41 9.93 5.33 3.27
CA GLU A 41 10.84 5.17 4.40
C GLU A 41 10.82 3.75 4.95
N ARG A 42 9.65 3.10 4.97
CA ARG A 42 9.52 1.74 5.50
C ARG A 42 10.10 0.67 4.59
N VAL A 43 9.89 0.75 3.28
CA VAL A 43 10.26 -0.29 2.31
C VAL A 43 11.57 -0.01 1.56
N ASP A 44 12.27 1.06 1.93
CA ASP A 44 13.51 1.54 1.30
C ASP A 44 13.41 1.63 -0.24
N ALA A 45 12.31 2.22 -0.72
CA ALA A 45 12.05 2.38 -2.14
C ALA A 45 11.69 3.83 -2.47
N GLY A 46 12.11 4.31 -3.64
CA GLY A 46 11.80 5.66 -4.08
C GLY A 46 10.30 5.93 -4.18
N ARG A 47 9.88 7.15 -3.85
CA ARG A 47 8.46 7.59 -3.86
C ARG A 47 7.72 7.28 -5.15
N ALA A 48 8.36 7.49 -6.30
CA ALA A 48 7.78 7.20 -7.61
C ALA A 48 7.54 5.69 -7.82
N THR A 49 8.45 4.85 -7.31
CA THR A 49 8.30 3.39 -7.34
C THR A 49 7.13 2.97 -6.46
N VAL A 50 7.04 3.49 -5.25
CA VAL A 50 5.91 3.25 -4.33
C VAL A 50 4.59 3.64 -4.98
N TRP A 51 4.50 4.84 -5.55
CA TRP A 51 3.32 5.32 -6.26
C TRP A 51 2.88 4.37 -7.38
N LYS A 52 3.82 3.92 -8.20
CA LYS A 52 3.56 2.93 -9.24
C LYS A 52 3.00 1.62 -8.65
N HIS A 53 3.57 1.13 -7.56
CA HIS A 53 3.07 -0.08 -6.91
C HIS A 53 1.68 0.09 -6.31
N ILE A 54 1.37 1.25 -5.73
CA ILE A 54 0.01 1.57 -5.25
C ILE A 54 -0.99 1.56 -6.41
N ASN A 55 -0.67 2.20 -7.54
CA ASN A 55 -1.55 2.18 -8.71
C ASN A 55 -1.75 0.75 -9.24
N ASN A 56 -0.69 -0.05 -9.32
CA ASN A 56 -0.84 -1.46 -9.70
C ASN A 56 -1.75 -2.22 -8.72
N LEU A 57 -1.68 -1.95 -7.41
CA LEU A 57 -2.58 -2.58 -6.43
C LEU A 57 -4.03 -2.11 -6.58
N VAL A 58 -4.26 -0.89 -7.07
CA VAL A 58 -5.58 -0.39 -7.43
C VAL A 58 -6.10 -1.10 -8.69
N ASP A 59 -5.27 -1.21 -9.71
CA ASP A 59 -5.59 -1.91 -10.96
C ASP A 59 -5.86 -3.41 -10.72
N ASP A 60 -5.10 -4.04 -9.82
CA ASP A 60 -5.28 -5.43 -9.37
C ASP A 60 -6.54 -5.62 -8.48
N GLY A 61 -7.25 -4.54 -8.12
CA GLY A 61 -8.45 -4.57 -7.28
C GLY A 61 -8.20 -4.85 -5.80
N LEU A 62 -6.95 -4.78 -5.34
CA LEU A 62 -6.58 -4.97 -3.93
C LEU A 62 -6.74 -3.68 -3.11
N LEU A 63 -6.56 -2.54 -3.76
CA LEU A 63 -6.85 -1.22 -3.21
C LEU A 63 -7.95 -0.55 -4.03
N LYS A 64 -8.70 0.36 -3.40
CA LYS A 64 -9.61 1.28 -4.10
C LYS A 64 -9.24 2.71 -3.76
N THR A 65 -9.40 3.62 -4.72
CA THR A 65 -9.19 5.06 -4.55
C THR A 65 -10.41 5.82 -5.07
N ASN A 66 -10.89 6.78 -4.29
CA ASN A 66 -11.96 7.71 -4.72
C ASN A 66 -11.37 8.99 -5.33
N HIS A 67 -10.11 9.28 -5.03
CA HIS A 67 -9.40 10.46 -5.50
C HIS A 67 -8.04 10.02 -6.03
N PRO A 68 -8.00 9.58 -7.30
CA PRO A 68 -6.73 9.20 -7.92
C PRO A 68 -5.79 10.40 -7.87
N SER A 69 -4.52 10.14 -7.63
CA SER A 69 -3.48 11.16 -7.50
C SER A 69 -3.48 11.99 -6.22
N THR A 70 -4.32 11.67 -5.24
CA THR A 70 -4.25 12.25 -3.90
C THR A 70 -3.55 11.30 -2.94
N ASP A 71 -2.57 11.82 -2.19
CA ASP A 71 -1.90 11.05 -1.14
C ASP A 71 -2.93 10.59 -0.08
N ARG A 72 -2.72 9.42 0.50
CA ARG A 72 -3.62 8.78 1.48
C ARG A 72 -5.06 8.49 1.01
N ALA A 73 -5.40 8.72 -0.26
CA ALA A 73 -6.75 8.50 -0.77
C ALA A 73 -6.98 7.06 -1.27
N TYR A 74 -6.53 6.04 -0.52
CA TYR A 74 -6.68 4.65 -0.89
C TYR A 74 -7.06 3.77 0.30
N THR A 75 -7.83 2.71 0.05
CA THR A 75 -8.28 1.77 1.10
C THR A 75 -8.21 0.33 0.61
N PRO A 76 -7.83 -0.64 1.46
CA PRO A 76 -7.89 -2.05 1.14
C PRO A 76 -9.30 -2.52 0.80
N VAL A 77 -9.45 -3.22 -0.33
CA VAL A 77 -10.72 -3.84 -0.73
C VAL A 77 -11.01 -5.05 0.17
N GLY A 78 -12.28 -5.27 0.51
CA GLY A 78 -12.70 -6.34 1.43
C GLY A 78 -12.55 -6.00 2.91
N TYR A 79 -11.98 -4.84 3.25
CA TYR A 79 -11.91 -4.34 4.62
C TYR A 79 -12.95 -3.24 4.84
N GLY A 80 -13.66 -3.33 5.98
CA GLY A 80 -14.59 -2.31 6.45
C GLY A 80 -14.13 -1.74 7.79
N ILE A 81 -14.19 -0.41 7.94
CA ILE A 81 -13.98 0.23 9.23
C ILE A 81 -15.27 0.06 10.03
N ARG A 82 -15.16 -0.49 11.25
CA ARG A 82 -16.27 -0.60 12.19
C ARG A 82 -16.00 0.29 13.39
N LYS A 83 -17.00 1.10 13.77
CA LYS A 83 -16.98 1.83 15.03
C LYS A 83 -17.01 0.81 16.17
N ILE A 84 -16.01 0.86 17.04
CA ILE A 84 -16.00 0.06 18.27
C ILE A 84 -16.66 0.92 19.34
N ASN A 85 -17.78 0.46 19.91
CA ASN A 85 -18.34 1.08 21.11
C ASN A 85 -17.39 0.74 22.26
N LYS A 86 -16.56 1.70 22.66
CA LYS A 86 -15.72 1.55 23.84
C LYS A 86 -16.65 1.66 25.04
N GLU A 87 -17.08 0.52 25.59
CA GLU A 87 -17.73 0.51 26.89
C GLU A 87 -16.70 1.03 27.90
N ILE A 88 -16.92 2.25 28.37
CA ILE A 88 -16.16 2.81 29.49
C ILE A 88 -16.72 2.08 30.72
N LYS A 89 -15.98 1.09 31.22
CA LYS A 89 -16.21 0.51 32.54
C LYS A 89 -15.65 1.42 33.61
#